data_AF-A0A7V6M942-F1
#
_entry.id   AF-A0A7V6M942-F1
#
_cell.length_a   1.000
_cell.length_b   1.000
_cell.length_c   1.000
_cell.angle_alpha   90.00
_cell.angle_beta   90.00
_cell.angle_gamma   90.00
#
_symmetry.space_group_name_H-M   'P 1'
#
loop_
_entity.id
_entity.type
_entity.pdbx_description
1 polymer ?
#
loop_
_entity_poly.entity_id
_entity_poly.type
_entity_poly.pdbx_seq_one_letter_code
_entity_poly.pdbx_strand_id
1 'polypeptide(L)' 'MLLSLKWLSKYVDLNGISLDELLTKITAAGLEVEGVRKLASGSNLVVGQILEVNKIEG' A
#
# COMPACT_ATOMS: atom_id res chain seq x y z
N MET A 1 -11.54 4.92 -6.56
CA MET A 1 -11.50 4.26 -5.22
C MET A 1 -10.08 3.78 -4.95
N LEU A 2 -9.56 3.89 -3.72
CA LEU A 2 -8.24 3.37 -3.37
C LEU A 2 -8.37 2.07 -2.56
N LEU A 3 -7.60 1.06 -2.93
CA LEU A 3 -7.62 -0.26 -2.29
C LEU A 3 -6.19 -0.75 -2.07
N SER A 4 -5.94 -1.37 -0.91
CA SER A 4 -4.65 -2.03 -0.66
C SER A 4 -4.64 -3.44 -1.26
N LEU A 5 -3.62 -3.75 -2.06
CA LEU A 5 -3.40 -5.11 -2.56
C LEU A 5 -3.19 -6.12 -1.41
N LYS A 6 -2.58 -5.69 -0.30
CA LYS A 6 -2.43 -6.52 0.92
C LYS A 6 -3.78 -6.77 1.61
N TRP A 7 -4.74 -5.87 1.48
CA TRP A 7 -6.09 -6.09 1.98
C TRP A 7 -6.85 -7.06 1.08
N LEU A 8 -6.76 -6.90 -0.25
CA LEU A 8 -7.37 -7.78 -1.24
C LEU A 8 -6.92 -9.24 -1.08
N SER A 9 -5.62 -9.45 -0.83
CA SER A 9 -5.04 -10.78 -0.66
C SER A 9 -5.56 -11.55 0.56
N LYS A 10 -6.35 -10.91 1.44
CA LYS A 10 -7.04 -11.60 2.55
C LYS A 10 -8.31 -12.31 2.10
N TYR A 11 -8.85 -11.96 0.94
CA TYR A 11 -10.13 -12.45 0.42
C TYR A 11 -9.97 -13.27 -0.85
N VAL A 12 -8.89 -13.04 -1.59
CA VAL A 12 -8.60 -13.69 -2.88
C VAL A 12 -7.14 -14.11 -2.92
N ASP A 13 -6.86 -15.33 -3.41
CA ASP A 13 -5.49 -15.77 -3.66
C ASP A 13 -4.91 -15.06 -4.88
N LEU A 14 -3.79 -14.37 -4.69
CA LEU A 14 -3.09 -13.62 -5.73
C LEU A 14 -1.73 -14.25 -6.08
N ASN A 15 -1.43 -15.45 -5.55
CA ASN A 15 -0.16 -16.13 -5.81
C ASN A 15 0.01 -16.41 -7.31
N GLY A 16 1.19 -16.07 -7.83
CA GLY A 16 1.53 -16.26 -9.25
C GLY A 16 0.90 -15.26 -10.22
N ILE A 17 0.03 -14.35 -9.75
CA ILE A 17 -0.58 -13.32 -10.59
C ILE A 17 0.32 -12.07 -10.56
N SER A 18 0.74 -11.62 -11.75
CA SER A 18 1.47 -10.36 -11.88
C SER A 18 0.57 -9.16 -11.62
N LEU A 19 1.15 -8.03 -11.22
CA LEU A 19 0.38 -6.80 -11.01
C LEU A 19 -0.35 -6.36 -12.30
N ASP A 20 0.30 -6.40 -13.45
CA ASP A 20 -0.30 -5.99 -14.73
C ASP A 20 -1.47 -6.88 -15.15
N GLU A 21 -1.36 -8.19 -14.92
CA GLU A 21 -2.46 -9.12 -15.16
C GLU A 21 -3.65 -8.83 -14.23
N LEU A 22 -3.40 -8.58 -12.94
CA LEU A 22 -4.45 -8.24 -11.99
C LEU A 22 -5.20 -6.97 -12.41
N LEU A 23 -4.47 -5.91 -12.79
CA LEU A 23 -5.07 -4.65 -13.23
C LEU A 23 -5.91 -4.84 -14.48
N THR A 24 -5.41 -5.63 -15.44
CA THR A 24 -6.16 -5.96 -16.66
C THR A 24 -7.48 -6.67 -16.35
N LYS A 25 -7.47 -7.64 -15.43
CA LYS A 25 -8.70 -8.35 -15.02
C LYS A 25 -9.69 -7.43 -14.30
N ILE A 26 -9.20 -6.52 -13.45
CA ILE A 26 -10.05 -5.53 -12.77
C ILE A 26 -10.74 -4.61 -13.79
N THR A 27 -9.98 -4.06 -14.73
CA THR A 27 -10.54 -3.22 -15.82
C THR A 27 -11.53 -4.00 -16.68
N ALA A 28 -11.21 -5.25 -17.05
CA ALA A 28 -12.10 -6.11 -17.83
C ALA A 28 -13.40 -6.47 -17.08
N ALA A 29 -13.37 -6.48 -15.74
CA ALA A 29 -14.56 -6.66 -14.89
C ALA A 29 -15.44 -5.38 -14.78
N GLY A 30 -15.11 -4.32 -15.53
CA GLY A 30 -15.85 -3.05 -15.54
C GLY A 30 -15.43 -2.08 -14.43
N LEU A 31 -14.33 -2.34 -13.73
CA LEU A 31 -13.79 -1.47 -12.69
C LEU A 31 -12.61 -0.68 -13.26
N GLU A 32 -12.82 0.58 -13.60
CA GLU A 32 -11.76 1.43 -14.13
C GLU A 32 -10.63 1.65 -13.11
N VAL A 33 -9.39 1.45 -13.56
CA VAL A 33 -8.18 1.67 -12.75
C VAL A 33 -7.44 2.91 -13.24
N GLU A 34 -7.53 3.99 -12.47
CA GLU A 34 -6.82 5.26 -12.76
C GLU A 34 -5.30 5.18 -12.50
N GLY A 35 -4.84 4.23 -11.67
CA GLY A 35 -3.40 4.01 -11.46
C GLY A 35 -3.06 3.21 -10.21
N VAL A 36 -1.77 2.85 -10.12
CA VAL A 36 -1.20 2.11 -8.98
C VAL A 36 -0.05 2.90 -8.37
N ARG A 37 0.03 2.92 -7.04
CA ARG A 37 1.06 3.65 -6.30
C ARG A 37 1.75 2.70 -5.33
N LYS A 38 3.08 2.74 -5.30
CA LYS A 38 3.86 2.08 -4.25
C LYS A 38 3.80 2.95 -2.99
N LEU A 39 3.72 2.30 -1.83
CA LEU A 39 3.88 3.00 -0.54
C LEU A 39 5.33 3.46 -0.38
N ALA A 40 5.54 4.44 0.49
CA ALA A 40 6.86 4.95 0.82
C ALA A 40 7.79 3.82 1.30
N SER A 41 9.08 3.93 0.95
CA SER A 41 10.13 2.99 1.32
C SER A 41 11.34 3.73 1.88
N GLY A 42 12.00 3.15 2.87
CA GLY A 42 13.23 3.68 3.46
C GLY A 42 14.00 2.60 4.23
N SER A 43 15.26 2.86 4.54
CA SER A 43 16.13 1.99 5.33
C SER A 43 16.26 2.49 6.78
N ASN A 44 16.60 1.58 7.70
CA ASN A 44 16.84 1.89 9.12
C ASN A 44 15.66 2.58 9.83
N LEU A 45 14.42 2.25 9.45
CA LEU A 45 13.21 2.77 10.08
C LEU A 45 12.74 1.82 11.19
N VAL A 46 12.45 2.38 12.37
CA VAL A 46 11.90 1.65 13.52
C VAL A 46 10.74 2.43 14.14
N VAL A 47 9.87 1.72 14.85
CA VAL A 47 8.84 2.36 15.67
C VAL A 47 9.49 2.83 16.97
N GLY A 48 9.35 4.12 17.26
CA GLY A 48 9.81 4.73 18.52
C GLY A 48 8.65 5.07 19.44
N GLN A 49 8.95 5.13 20.75
CA GLN A 49 8.04 5.65 21.77
C GLN A 49 8.61 6.96 22.31
N ILE A 50 7.77 7.99 22.38
CA ILE A 50 8.15 9.27 23.00
C ILE A 50 8.14 9.09 24.52
N LEU A 51 9.28 9.35 25.17
CA LEU A 51 9.41 9.29 26.63
C LEU A 51 9.37 10.67 27.29
N GLU A 52 9.89 11.69 26.61
CA GLU A 52 9.97 13.07 27.12
C GLU A 52 9.85 14.06 25.95
N VAL A 53 9.25 15.22 26.20
CA VAL A 53 9.13 16.31 25.22
C VAL A 53 9.52 17.62 25.91
N ASN A 54 10.57 18.26 25.41
CA ASN A 54 11.05 19.54 25.91
C ASN A 54 10.82 20.64 24.87
N LYS A 55 10.34 21.81 25.32
CA LYS A 55 10.26 23.00 24.47
C LYS A 55 11.67 23.56 24.30
N ILE A 56 12.10 23.73 23.06
CA ILE A 56 13.32 24.47 22.75
C ILE A 56 12.91 25.93 22.56
N GLU A 57 13.39 26.81 23.45
CA GLU A 57 13.27 28.27 23.25
C GLU A 57 14.44 28.75 22.40
N GLY A 58 14.14 29.58 21.39
CA GLY A 58 15.11 30.18 20.48
C GLY A 58 15.48 31.59 20.88
#